data_AF-A0A916MDI0-F1
#
_entry.id   AF-A0A916MDI0-F1
#
_cell.length_a   1.000
_cell.length_b   1.000
_cell.length_c   1.000
_cell.angle_alpha   90.00
_cell.angle_beta   90.00
_cell.angle_gamma   90.00
#
_symmetry.space_group_name_H-M   'P 1'
#
loop_
_entity.id
_entity.type
_entity.pdbx_description
1 polymer ?
#
loop_
_entity_poly.entity_id
_entity_poly.type
_entity_poly.pdbx_seq_one_letter_code
_entity_poly.pdbx_strand_id
1 'polypeptide(L)'
;MRFVWMMLAGLAVGGCASPSSTSSGDQRGPSTGLNALAAGQGELTLGSGPVATLSDDQKSALAKQAALDLEAYLNSRPDAGDGGAGLNTLAGGDAANTPSPPAPPPVATADEQVLSAAEEAWAAPLPKVTAGGEARNPISFAEPDDPIAGMARKMAELLREVEGKRIPDSVALAAVESLRPGVLADLESPTNELHAKLSEPERAALIGARDRVLAQPSAANDALIKSLSKITRPIPLKIARGALCRRVNGFGRYEPFESDTFAAGRALRAIVYTELDGFSYRPAREGDPAQAGVPLADQHSVELSESLTLYHDPSGLQAWHRPGQRVIETTRGKRRDFYLIHTIELPATLGVGKYILKAAVTDKTTGAMDEVTMPINLVAR
;
A
#
# COMPACT_ATOMS: atom_id res chain seq x y z
N MET A 1 -23.20 38.55 -8.10
CA MET A 1 -24.31 37.88 -7.37
C MET A 1 -23.73 37.20 -6.14
N ARG A 2 -23.97 37.79 -4.97
CA ARG A 2 -23.47 37.32 -3.67
C ARG A 2 -24.52 36.41 -3.05
N PHE A 3 -24.15 35.17 -2.72
CA PHE A 3 -24.98 34.28 -1.92
C PHE A 3 -24.57 34.40 -0.45
N VAL A 4 -25.50 34.92 0.35
CA VAL A 4 -25.49 34.97 1.80
C VAL A 4 -26.14 33.68 2.30
N TRP A 5 -25.49 32.95 3.20
CA TRP A 5 -26.14 31.94 4.03
C TRP A 5 -26.01 32.34 5.49
N MET A 6 -27.17 32.37 6.14
CA MET A 6 -27.44 32.88 7.48
C MET A 6 -27.49 31.71 8.45
N MET A 7 -26.85 31.88 9.61
CA MET A 7 -26.96 30.98 10.78
C MET A 7 -28.42 30.84 11.24
N LEU A 8 -28.77 29.65 11.75
CA LEU A 8 -29.77 29.55 12.81
C LEU A 8 -29.42 28.41 13.79
N ALA A 9 -29.22 28.81 15.03
CA ALA A 9 -29.11 27.96 16.21
C ALA A 9 -30.51 27.62 16.73
N GLY A 10 -30.67 26.41 17.29
CA GLY A 10 -31.90 25.98 17.95
C GLY A 10 -31.59 25.03 19.11
N LEU A 11 -31.51 25.60 20.31
CA LEU A 11 -31.60 24.89 21.59
C LEU A 11 -33.04 24.39 21.78
N ALA A 12 -33.22 23.16 22.25
CA ALA A 12 -34.46 22.72 22.90
C ALA A 12 -34.15 21.77 24.06
N VAL A 13 -34.51 22.24 25.25
CA VAL A 13 -34.60 21.51 26.52
C VAL A 13 -35.90 20.72 26.54
N GLY A 14 -35.89 19.49 27.02
CA GLY A 14 -37.10 18.70 27.24
C GLY A 14 -36.82 17.45 28.06
N GLY A 15 -36.97 17.55 29.38
CA GLY A 15 -37.02 16.42 30.28
C GLY A 15 -38.44 15.87 30.41
N CYS A 16 -38.58 14.56 30.52
CA CYS A 16 -39.76 13.88 31.05
C CYS A 16 -39.30 12.70 31.91
N ALA A 17 -39.69 12.73 33.18
CA ALA A 17 -39.57 11.65 34.15
C ALA A 17 -40.75 10.69 34.03
N SER A 18 -40.55 9.40 34.36
CA SER A 18 -41.57 8.37 34.66
C SER A 18 -40.87 7.05 35.10
N PRO A 19 -41.55 6.10 35.77
CA PRO A 19 -41.41 5.88 37.21
C PRO A 19 -40.71 4.55 37.56
N SER A 20 -40.27 4.46 38.81
CA SER A 20 -39.69 3.30 39.46
C SER A 20 -40.69 2.14 39.59
N SER A 21 -40.37 0.99 39.00
CA SER A 21 -40.98 -0.31 39.31
C SER A 21 -40.11 -1.08 40.31
N THR A 22 -40.70 -1.36 41.47
CA THR A 22 -40.22 -2.32 42.46
C THR A 22 -40.33 -3.74 41.89
N SER A 23 -39.21 -4.41 41.63
CA SER A 23 -39.19 -5.85 41.35
C SER A 23 -38.62 -6.64 42.51
N SER A 24 -39.43 -7.60 42.94
CA SER A 24 -39.18 -8.67 43.91
C SER A 24 -37.83 -9.37 43.68
N GLY A 25 -37.13 -9.68 44.76
CA GLY A 25 -35.87 -10.41 44.74
C GLY A 25 -36.04 -11.85 44.29
N ASP A 26 -35.38 -12.21 43.19
CA ASP A 26 -35.12 -13.58 42.77
C ASP A 26 -33.59 -13.79 42.93
N GLN A 27 -33.17 -14.55 43.94
CA GLN A 27 -31.77 -14.92 44.13
C GLN A 27 -31.36 -15.95 43.08
N ARG A 28 -30.97 -15.49 41.89
CA ARG A 28 -30.20 -16.30 40.94
C ARG A 28 -28.73 -15.90 41.06
N GLY A 29 -27.89 -16.90 41.31
CA GLY A 29 -26.44 -16.74 41.31
C GLY A 29 -25.92 -16.18 39.98
N PRO A 30 -24.70 -15.60 39.95
CA PRO A 30 -24.16 -14.93 38.78
C PRO A 30 -24.03 -15.92 37.62
N SER A 31 -24.88 -15.76 36.59
CA SER A 31 -24.73 -16.49 35.33
C SER A 31 -23.64 -15.82 34.49
N THR A 32 -22.66 -16.60 34.06
CA THR A 32 -21.69 -16.18 33.05
C THR A 32 -22.45 -16.03 31.72
N GLY A 33 -22.38 -14.85 31.11
CA GLY A 33 -23.19 -14.45 29.94
C GLY A 33 -23.03 -15.27 28.65
N LEU A 34 -22.33 -16.41 28.69
CA LEU A 34 -22.16 -17.29 27.53
C LEU A 34 -23.42 -18.12 27.20
N ASN A 35 -24.17 -18.57 28.21
CA ASN A 35 -25.40 -19.34 27.97
C ASN A 35 -26.52 -18.50 27.34
N ALA A 36 -26.52 -17.18 27.55
CA ALA A 36 -27.46 -16.27 26.90
C ALA A 36 -27.15 -16.09 25.40
N LEU A 37 -25.88 -16.21 25.01
CA LEU A 37 -25.44 -16.08 23.62
C LEU A 37 -25.85 -17.29 22.77
N ALA A 38 -25.80 -18.49 23.35
CA ALA A 38 -26.22 -19.72 22.67
C ALA A 38 -27.75 -19.84 22.49
N ALA A 39 -28.54 -19.13 23.32
CA ALA A 39 -30.00 -19.17 23.29
C ALA A 39 -30.65 -18.16 22.33
N GLY A 40 -29.88 -17.30 21.64
CA GLY A 40 -30.39 -16.43 20.58
C GLY A 40 -31.41 -15.36 21.05
N GLN A 41 -31.44 -15.01 22.34
CA GLN A 41 -32.35 -14.00 22.87
C GLN A 41 -31.60 -12.75 23.33
N GLY A 42 -31.82 -11.65 22.60
CA GLY A 42 -31.77 -10.29 23.15
C GLY A 42 -30.44 -9.54 23.07
N GLU A 43 -30.56 -8.29 22.65
CA GLU A 43 -29.54 -7.24 22.60
C GLU A 43 -28.87 -7.02 23.97
N LEU A 44 -27.55 -7.16 24.02
CA LEU A 44 -26.73 -7.00 25.23
C LEU A 44 -26.57 -5.51 25.57
N THR A 45 -27.37 -5.00 26.52
CA THR A 45 -27.11 -3.71 27.15
C THR A 45 -26.07 -3.88 28.26
N LEU A 46 -24.82 -3.50 27.98
CA LEU A 46 -23.76 -3.44 28.99
C LEU A 46 -23.97 -2.22 29.89
N GLY A 47 -24.67 -2.43 31.01
CA GLY A 47 -24.79 -1.44 32.07
C GLY A 47 -23.42 -1.08 32.64
N SER A 48 -23.01 0.18 32.44
CA SER A 48 -21.75 0.73 32.95
C SER A 48 -21.87 1.06 34.45
N GLY A 49 -21.90 0.02 35.28
CA GLY A 49 -21.78 0.16 36.74
C GLY A 49 -20.31 0.12 37.18
N PRO A 50 -19.98 0.71 38.35
CA PRO A 50 -18.63 0.65 38.91
C PRO A 50 -18.22 -0.82 39.11
N VAL A 51 -17.07 -1.19 38.56
CA VAL A 51 -16.53 -2.55 38.62
C VAL A 51 -16.20 -2.87 40.08
N ALA A 52 -17.11 -3.55 40.76
CA ALA A 52 -16.84 -4.11 42.07
C ALA A 52 -15.67 -5.10 41.92
N THR A 53 -14.60 -4.86 42.67
CA THR A 53 -13.44 -5.76 42.72
C THR A 53 -13.89 -7.11 43.26
N LEU A 54 -13.95 -8.12 42.38
CA LEU A 54 -14.26 -9.49 42.75
C LEU A 54 -13.21 -10.00 43.75
N SER A 55 -13.66 -10.69 44.80
CA SER A 55 -12.76 -11.37 45.73
C SER A 55 -12.01 -12.51 45.02
N ASP A 56 -10.86 -12.90 45.55
CA ASP A 56 -10.05 -13.96 44.92
C ASP A 56 -10.77 -15.32 44.90
N ASP A 57 -11.67 -15.57 45.87
CA ASP A 57 -12.54 -16.74 45.87
C ASP A 57 -13.53 -16.72 44.69
N GLN A 58 -14.11 -15.54 44.40
CA GLN A 58 -15.02 -15.36 43.27
C GLN A 58 -14.28 -15.51 41.94
N LYS A 59 -13.04 -15.02 41.83
CA LYS A 59 -12.19 -15.22 40.65
C LYS A 59 -11.88 -16.70 40.44
N SER A 60 -11.55 -17.43 41.51
CA SER A 60 -11.27 -18.87 41.40
C SER A 60 -12.50 -19.68 41.00
N ALA A 61 -13.68 -19.30 41.51
CA ALA A 61 -14.95 -19.92 41.13
C ALA A 61 -15.29 -19.68 39.65
N LEU A 62 -15.10 -18.45 39.16
CA LEU A 62 -15.32 -18.10 37.75
C LEU A 62 -14.33 -18.83 36.82
N ALA A 63 -13.07 -18.96 37.23
CA ALA A 63 -12.06 -19.70 36.48
C ALA A 63 -12.39 -21.20 36.38
N LYS A 64 -12.87 -21.81 37.47
CA LYS A 64 -13.31 -23.22 37.47
C LYS A 64 -14.54 -23.43 36.58
N GLN A 65 -15.51 -22.52 36.62
CA GLN A 65 -16.68 -22.59 35.76
C GLN A 65 -16.31 -22.46 34.27
N ALA A 66 -15.43 -21.50 33.93
CA ALA A 66 -14.95 -21.32 32.56
C ALA A 66 -14.18 -22.55 32.03
N ALA A 67 -13.44 -23.25 32.89
CA ALA A 67 -12.76 -24.50 32.51
C ALA A 67 -13.75 -25.63 32.19
N LEU A 68 -14.81 -25.79 33.00
CA LEU A 68 -15.86 -26.78 32.76
C LEU A 68 -16.66 -26.49 31.48
N ASP A 69 -16.98 -25.22 31.21
CA ASP A 69 -17.70 -24.83 30.00
C ASP A 69 -16.87 -25.07 28.73
N LEU A 70 -15.54 -24.86 28.80
CA LEU A 70 -14.63 -25.14 27.67
C LEU A 70 -14.51 -26.63 27.39
N GLU A 71 -14.44 -27.46 28.44
CA GLU A 71 -14.40 -28.92 28.30
C GLU A 71 -15.70 -29.46 27.70
N ALA A 72 -16.86 -28.94 28.13
CA ALA A 72 -18.15 -29.27 27.54
C ALA A 72 -18.23 -28.89 26.05
N TYR A 73 -17.70 -27.72 25.68
CA TYR A 73 -17.66 -27.30 24.27
C TYR A 73 -16.78 -28.22 23.41
N LEU A 74 -15.58 -28.58 23.88
CA LEU A 74 -14.67 -29.47 23.16
C LEU A 74 -15.25 -30.88 22.99
N ASN A 75 -15.95 -31.40 24.00
CA ASN A 75 -16.61 -32.71 23.92
C ASN A 75 -17.90 -32.68 23.07
N SER A 76 -18.51 -31.50 22.88
CA SER A 76 -19.72 -31.35 22.05
C SER A 76 -19.44 -31.19 20.55
N ARG A 77 -18.17 -31.16 20.14
CA ARG A 77 -17.79 -30.98 18.74
C ARG A 77 -18.06 -32.29 17.97
N PRO A 78 -19.02 -32.34 17.03
CA PRO A 78 -19.30 -33.56 16.29
C PRO A 78 -18.09 -33.94 15.43
N ASP A 79 -17.71 -35.22 15.49
CA ASP A 79 -16.63 -35.82 14.72
C ASP A 79 -16.78 -35.48 13.24
N ALA A 80 -15.86 -34.67 12.71
CA ALA A 80 -15.77 -34.31 11.30
C ALA A 80 -15.18 -35.47 10.48
N GLY A 81 -15.85 -36.63 10.51
CA GLY A 81 -15.32 -37.88 9.99
C GLY A 81 -16.40 -38.85 9.52
N ASP A 82 -17.34 -38.42 8.68
CA ASP A 82 -17.97 -39.32 7.72
C ASP A 82 -18.65 -38.51 6.60
N GLY A 83 -18.18 -38.69 5.37
CA GLY A 83 -18.58 -37.88 4.22
C GLY A 83 -18.26 -38.57 2.90
N GLY A 84 -18.53 -39.88 2.81
CA GLY A 84 -18.47 -40.64 1.58
C GLY A 84 -19.70 -41.50 1.37
N ALA A 85 -20.66 -41.03 0.57
CA ALA A 85 -21.56 -41.90 -0.20
C ALA A 85 -22.35 -41.05 -1.23
N GLY A 86 -22.15 -41.31 -2.52
CA GLY A 86 -22.97 -40.69 -3.57
C GLY A 86 -22.50 -40.89 -5.01
N LEU A 87 -22.53 -42.14 -5.49
CA LEU A 87 -22.82 -42.53 -6.88
C LEU A 87 -21.82 -42.13 -8.00
N ASN A 88 -20.97 -43.08 -8.43
CA ASN A 88 -21.10 -43.66 -9.76
C ASN A 88 -20.18 -44.89 -9.94
N THR A 89 -20.81 -46.05 -10.14
CA THR A 89 -20.18 -47.31 -10.53
C THR A 89 -20.72 -47.68 -11.91
N LEU A 90 -19.90 -47.55 -12.96
CA LEU A 90 -20.05 -48.29 -14.22
C LEU A 90 -18.66 -48.57 -14.80
N ALA A 91 -18.39 -49.87 -14.99
CA ALA A 91 -17.50 -50.52 -15.98
C ALA A 91 -16.08 -49.93 -16.20
N GLY A 92 -14.98 -50.64 -15.96
CA GLY A 92 -14.66 -51.95 -16.54
C GLY A 92 -14.09 -51.76 -17.94
N GLY A 93 -12.75 -51.74 -18.08
CA GLY A 93 -12.11 -51.68 -19.41
C GLY A 93 -10.61 -51.35 -19.38
N ASP A 94 -9.81 -52.40 -19.50
CA ASP A 94 -8.52 -52.52 -20.20
C ASP A 94 -7.40 -51.48 -20.01
N ALA A 95 -6.36 -51.96 -19.33
CA ALA A 95 -5.01 -51.48 -19.43
C ALA A 95 -4.40 -51.87 -20.80
N ALA A 96 -4.26 -50.91 -21.71
CA ALA A 96 -3.29 -51.01 -22.81
C ALA A 96 -2.97 -49.63 -23.42
N ASN A 97 -1.67 -49.40 -23.60
CA ASN A 97 -1.06 -48.53 -24.61
C ASN A 97 -1.28 -47.01 -24.52
N THR A 98 -0.32 -46.32 -23.92
CA THR A 98 -0.06 -44.89 -24.17
C THR A 98 1.11 -44.77 -25.15
N PRO A 99 0.92 -44.24 -26.38
CA PRO A 99 2.01 -44.00 -27.32
C PRO A 99 2.85 -42.77 -26.92
N SER A 100 4.15 -42.86 -27.16
CA SER A 100 5.12 -41.76 -26.96
C SER A 100 4.76 -40.53 -27.82
N PRO A 101 4.96 -39.30 -27.30
CA PRO A 101 4.76 -38.09 -28.07
C PRO A 101 5.81 -37.95 -29.20
N PRO A 102 5.43 -37.44 -30.38
CA PRO A 102 6.33 -37.23 -31.50
C PRO A 102 7.33 -36.09 -31.24
N ALA A 103 8.52 -36.23 -31.83
CA ALA A 103 9.61 -35.26 -31.74
C ALA A 103 9.21 -33.86 -32.24
N PRO A 104 9.75 -32.79 -31.63
CA PRO A 104 9.48 -31.42 -32.05
C PRO A 104 10.06 -31.13 -33.46
N PRO A 105 9.37 -30.32 -34.29
CA PRO A 105 9.87 -29.92 -35.59
C PRO A 105 11.10 -28.98 -35.48
N PRO A 106 11.96 -28.93 -36.52
CA PRO A 106 13.14 -28.09 -36.54
C PRO A 106 12.76 -26.60 -36.53
N VAL A 107 13.44 -25.85 -35.65
CA VAL A 107 13.32 -24.39 -35.52
C VAL A 107 13.83 -23.73 -36.80
N ALA A 108 12.96 -23.00 -37.49
CA ALA A 108 13.33 -22.15 -38.61
C ALA A 108 14.17 -20.97 -38.09
N THR A 109 15.37 -20.82 -38.65
CA THR A 109 16.26 -19.68 -38.46
C THR A 109 15.57 -18.40 -38.96
N ALA A 110 15.35 -17.45 -38.05
CA ALA A 110 14.83 -16.13 -38.37
C ALA A 110 15.90 -15.29 -39.07
N ASP A 111 15.45 -14.56 -40.09
CA ASP A 111 16.20 -13.71 -41.02
C ASP A 111 17.19 -12.75 -40.37
N GLU A 112 18.43 -12.83 -40.85
CA GLU A 112 19.57 -11.95 -40.55
C GLU A 112 19.41 -10.54 -41.17
N GLN A 113 18.34 -10.30 -41.94
CA GLN A 113 18.13 -9.04 -42.68
C GLN A 113 17.58 -7.88 -41.84
N VAL A 114 17.03 -8.13 -40.65
CA VAL A 114 16.41 -7.06 -39.84
C VAL A 114 17.44 -6.27 -38.99
N LEU A 115 18.64 -6.84 -38.76
CA LEU A 115 19.68 -6.19 -37.96
C LEU A 115 20.51 -5.16 -38.73
N SER A 116 20.65 -5.25 -40.05
CA SER A 116 21.49 -4.30 -40.81
C SER A 116 20.83 -2.92 -41.02
N ALA A 117 19.49 -2.84 -41.04
CA ALA A 117 18.77 -1.58 -41.26
C ALA A 117 18.82 -0.64 -40.04
N ALA A 118 19.12 -1.15 -38.83
CA ALA A 118 19.25 -0.34 -37.62
C ALA A 118 20.63 0.34 -37.50
N GLU A 119 21.66 -0.20 -38.18
CA GLU A 119 23.04 0.28 -38.09
C GLU A 119 23.31 1.48 -39.03
N GLU A 120 22.59 1.59 -40.15
CA GLU A 120 22.68 2.75 -41.06
C GLU A 120 22.03 4.03 -40.50
N ALA A 121 21.09 3.92 -39.57
CA ALA A 121 20.40 5.08 -39.00
C ALA A 121 21.27 5.89 -38.00
N TRP A 122 22.35 5.29 -37.48
CA TRP A 122 23.22 5.94 -36.49
C TRP A 122 24.43 6.67 -37.11
N ALA A 123 24.69 6.47 -38.41
CA ALA A 123 25.84 7.04 -39.10
C ALA A 123 25.64 8.47 -39.64
N ALA A 124 24.51 9.12 -39.33
CA ALA A 124 24.24 10.48 -39.79
C ALA A 124 25.17 11.50 -39.09
N PRO A 125 25.93 12.32 -39.84
CA PRO A 125 26.83 13.32 -39.26
C PRO A 125 26.01 14.41 -38.55
N LEU A 126 26.32 14.63 -37.27
CA LEU A 126 25.70 15.67 -36.46
C LEU A 126 25.87 17.06 -37.12
N PRO A 127 24.84 17.91 -37.10
CA PRO A 127 24.92 19.25 -37.66
C PRO A 127 26.00 20.06 -36.92
N LYS A 128 26.94 20.62 -37.70
CA LYS A 128 27.98 21.53 -37.20
C LYS A 128 27.31 22.77 -36.61
N VAL A 129 27.29 22.86 -35.28
CA VAL A 129 26.88 24.05 -34.55
C VAL A 129 27.96 25.12 -34.75
N THR A 130 27.69 26.09 -35.63
CA THR A 130 28.51 27.29 -35.79
C THR A 130 28.44 28.14 -34.53
N ALA A 131 29.53 28.14 -33.77
CA ALA A 131 29.73 28.99 -32.61
C ALA A 131 29.94 30.45 -33.06
N GLY A 132 28.88 31.26 -32.98
CA GLY A 132 28.97 32.71 -32.99
C GLY A 132 29.45 33.20 -31.62
N GLY A 133 30.76 33.45 -31.51
CA GLY A 133 31.40 33.96 -30.29
C GLY A 133 31.18 35.46 -30.12
N GLU A 134 30.18 35.82 -29.32
CA GLU A 134 30.07 37.15 -28.73
C GLU A 134 30.83 37.11 -27.38
N ALA A 135 31.93 37.86 -27.29
CA ALA A 135 32.83 37.90 -26.15
C ALA A 135 32.12 38.46 -24.91
N ARG A 136 31.45 37.59 -24.15
CA ARG A 136 30.92 37.91 -22.83
C ARG A 136 32.08 38.01 -21.85
N ASN A 137 32.17 39.18 -21.23
CA ASN A 137 33.06 39.52 -20.12
C ASN A 137 33.10 38.37 -19.10
N PRO A 138 34.27 37.84 -18.70
CA PRO A 138 34.34 36.77 -17.72
C PRO A 138 33.80 37.30 -16.39
N ILE A 139 32.63 36.80 -15.98
CA ILE A 139 32.15 36.96 -14.61
C ILE A 139 33.19 36.25 -13.75
N SER A 140 34.02 37.04 -13.06
CA SER A 140 34.94 36.55 -12.04
C SER A 140 34.10 35.98 -10.89
N PHE A 141 33.80 34.68 -10.94
CA PHE A 141 33.36 33.95 -9.77
C PHE A 141 34.57 33.90 -8.84
N ALA A 142 34.63 34.81 -7.87
CA ALA A 142 35.50 34.61 -6.72
C ALA A 142 35.26 33.18 -6.23
N GLU A 143 36.33 32.39 -6.09
CA GLU A 143 36.24 31.00 -5.63
C GLU A 143 35.30 30.96 -4.43
N PRO A 144 34.22 30.17 -4.48
CA PRO A 144 33.26 30.16 -3.42
C PRO A 144 33.99 29.76 -2.13
N ASP A 145 33.77 30.56 -1.09
CA ASP A 145 33.95 30.17 0.30
C ASP A 145 33.66 28.67 0.45
N ASP A 146 34.51 27.95 1.18
CA ASP A 146 34.38 26.52 1.49
C ASP A 146 32.89 26.10 1.61
N PRO A 147 32.39 25.26 0.68
CA PRO A 147 30.96 24.97 0.57
C PRO A 147 30.39 24.34 1.84
N ILE A 148 31.23 23.62 2.61
CA ILE A 148 30.83 23.02 3.88
C ILE A 148 30.64 24.11 4.93
N ALA A 149 31.57 25.05 5.03
CA ALA A 149 31.47 26.19 5.95
C ALA A 149 30.28 27.10 5.62
N GLY A 150 30.01 27.33 4.33
CA GLY A 150 28.83 28.07 3.88
C GLY A 150 27.52 27.38 4.28
N MET A 151 27.41 26.07 4.08
CA MET A 151 26.25 25.28 4.50
C MET A 151 26.08 25.25 6.02
N ALA A 152 27.18 25.04 6.76
CA ALA A 152 27.17 24.98 8.22
C ALA A 152 26.72 26.31 8.85
N ARG A 153 27.18 27.46 8.33
CA ARG A 153 26.71 28.80 8.74
C ARG A 153 25.19 28.93 8.55
N LYS A 154 24.69 28.59 7.36
CA LYS A 154 23.26 28.65 7.02
C LYS A 154 22.42 27.75 7.93
N MET A 155 22.88 26.53 8.21
CA MET A 155 22.17 25.62 9.13
C MET A 155 22.21 26.15 10.58
N ALA A 156 23.33 26.69 11.04
CA ALA A 156 23.44 27.31 12.37
C ALA A 156 22.53 28.55 12.52
N GLU A 157 22.35 29.34 11.45
CA GLU A 157 21.38 30.43 11.40
C GLU A 157 19.94 29.92 11.54
N LEU A 158 19.53 28.94 10.72
CA LEU A 158 18.18 28.35 10.78
C LEU A 158 17.86 27.65 12.11
N LEU A 159 18.89 27.13 12.81
CA LEU A 159 18.74 26.55 14.15
C LEU A 159 18.52 27.59 15.24
N ARG A 160 19.02 28.82 15.05
CA ARG A 160 18.86 29.93 15.99
C ARG A 160 17.56 30.72 15.77
N GLU A 161 16.95 30.62 14.59
CA GLU A 161 15.70 31.33 14.27
C GLU A 161 14.58 30.89 15.23
N VAL A 162 14.05 31.84 15.99
CA VAL A 162 13.08 31.59 17.08
C VAL A 162 11.63 31.63 16.57
N GLU A 163 11.38 32.30 15.45
CA GLU A 163 10.04 32.58 14.94
C GLU A 163 9.49 31.48 14.01
N GLY A 164 9.11 30.34 14.60
CA GLY A 164 8.19 29.35 13.99
C GLY A 164 8.67 28.62 12.72
N LYS A 165 9.80 29.02 12.14
CA LYS A 165 10.43 28.42 10.95
C LYS A 165 11.63 27.56 11.28
N ARG A 166 11.88 27.30 12.56
CA ARG A 166 13.00 26.47 13.00
C ARG A 166 12.92 25.09 12.35
N ILE A 167 13.96 24.75 11.59
CA ILE A 167 14.11 23.41 11.03
C ILE A 167 14.45 22.42 12.16
N PRO A 168 14.02 21.15 12.09
CA PRO A 168 14.42 20.17 13.09
C PRO A 168 15.93 19.98 13.11
N ASP A 169 16.48 19.84 14.33
CA ASP A 169 17.93 19.70 14.55
C ASP A 169 18.54 18.57 13.70
N SER A 170 17.85 17.43 13.59
CA SER A 170 18.31 16.29 12.78
C SER A 170 18.42 16.61 11.28
N VAL A 171 17.54 17.46 10.75
CA VAL A 171 17.57 17.87 9.34
C VAL A 171 18.74 18.81 9.07
N ALA A 172 18.97 19.76 9.98
CA ALA A 172 20.07 20.72 9.89
C ALA A 172 21.43 20.00 9.91
N LEU A 173 21.61 19.07 10.85
CA LEU A 173 22.85 18.32 10.99
C LEU A 173 23.07 17.34 9.84
N ALA A 174 22.02 16.65 9.37
CA ALA A 174 22.12 15.74 8.23
C ALA A 174 22.59 16.45 6.95
N ALA A 175 22.17 17.70 6.73
CA ALA A 175 22.63 18.50 5.59
C ALA A 175 24.15 18.74 5.63
N VAL A 176 24.70 19.08 6.80
CA VAL A 176 26.15 19.29 6.96
C VAL A 176 26.91 17.96 6.85
N GLU A 177 26.43 16.91 7.52
CA GLU A 177 27.06 15.60 7.55
C GLU A 177 27.07 14.91 6.16
N SER A 178 26.07 15.18 5.32
CA SER A 178 25.99 14.67 3.95
C SER A 178 27.10 15.19 3.03
N LEU A 179 27.65 16.38 3.31
CA LEU A 179 28.76 16.94 2.53
C LEU A 179 30.09 16.33 2.97
N ARG A 180 30.25 16.07 4.27
CA ARG A 180 31.43 15.41 4.83
C ARG A 180 31.09 14.68 6.12
N PRO A 181 31.00 13.34 6.10
CA PRO A 181 30.77 12.54 7.30
C PRO A 181 31.89 12.72 8.32
N GLY A 182 31.55 12.76 9.60
CA GLY A 182 32.44 12.95 10.73
C GLY A 182 32.74 14.40 11.09
N VAL A 183 32.35 15.39 10.27
CA VAL A 183 32.71 16.79 10.51
C VAL A 183 32.10 17.35 11.79
N LEU A 184 30.93 16.86 12.19
CA LEU A 184 30.21 17.28 13.39
C LEU A 184 30.68 16.57 14.67
N ALA A 185 31.38 15.43 14.56
CA ALA A 185 31.85 14.66 15.72
C ALA A 185 32.84 15.48 16.57
N ASP A 186 33.78 16.14 15.90
CA ASP A 186 34.89 16.85 16.56
C ASP A 186 34.78 18.37 16.44
N LEU A 187 33.56 18.92 16.42
CA LEU A 187 33.32 20.38 16.26
C LEU A 187 34.02 21.27 17.30
N GLU A 188 34.28 20.71 18.48
CA GLU A 188 34.97 21.37 19.60
C GLU A 188 36.50 21.34 19.44
N SER A 189 37.02 20.47 18.58
CA SER A 189 38.46 20.37 18.37
C SER A 189 38.96 21.57 17.56
N PRO A 190 40.05 22.24 17.99
CA PRO A 190 40.67 23.30 17.19
C PRO A 190 41.26 22.79 15.88
N THR A 191 41.43 21.47 15.73
CA THR A 191 41.88 20.83 14.47
C THR A 191 40.75 20.66 13.46
N ASN A 192 39.50 20.89 13.85
CA ASN A 192 38.35 20.78 12.96
C ASN A 192 38.34 21.94 11.95
N GLU A 193 38.13 21.62 10.67
CA GLU A 193 38.12 22.62 9.59
C GLU A 193 37.03 23.68 9.75
N LEU A 194 35.91 23.34 10.39
CA LEU A 194 34.83 24.28 10.68
C LEU A 194 35.15 25.18 11.88
N HIS A 195 36.08 24.78 12.75
CA HIS A 195 36.41 25.54 13.96
C HIS A 195 36.91 26.95 13.62
N ALA A 196 37.82 27.06 12.65
CA ALA A 196 38.37 28.34 12.19
C ALA A 196 37.42 29.14 11.28
N LYS A 197 36.44 28.48 10.66
CA LYS A 197 35.56 29.07 9.63
C LYS A 197 34.19 29.50 10.14
N LEU A 198 33.78 28.99 11.29
CA LEU A 198 32.52 29.36 11.96
C LEU A 198 32.78 30.31 13.11
N SER A 199 31.87 31.25 13.33
CA SER A 199 31.85 32.05 14.55
C SER A 199 31.47 31.20 15.76
N GLU A 200 31.89 31.63 16.96
CA GLU A 200 31.54 30.96 18.21
C GLU A 200 30.02 30.70 18.40
N PRO A 201 29.11 31.66 18.14
CA PRO A 201 27.67 31.39 18.27
C PRO A 201 27.15 30.37 17.24
N GLU A 202 27.75 30.29 16.05
CA GLU A 202 27.37 29.28 15.05
C GLU A 202 27.82 27.88 15.49
N ARG A 203 29.04 27.76 16.01
CA ARG A 203 29.55 26.49 16.58
C ARG A 203 28.69 26.04 17.74
N ALA A 204 28.38 26.94 18.68
CA ALA A 204 27.53 26.64 19.83
C ALA A 204 26.13 26.16 19.42
N ALA A 205 25.55 26.74 18.36
CA ALA A 205 24.26 26.31 17.83
C ALA A 205 24.30 24.87 17.28
N LEU A 206 25.33 24.52 16.50
CA LEU A 206 25.51 23.18 15.94
C LEU A 206 25.81 22.14 17.01
N ILE A 207 26.68 22.45 17.98
CA ILE A 207 26.99 21.57 19.13
C ILE A 207 25.71 21.33 19.94
N GLY A 208 24.99 22.39 20.30
CA GLY A 208 23.74 22.24 21.04
C GLY A 208 22.67 21.43 20.29
N ALA A 209 22.61 21.54 18.96
CA ALA A 209 21.74 20.71 18.14
C ALA A 209 22.17 19.24 18.13
N ARG A 210 23.47 18.97 17.98
CA ARG A 210 24.05 17.62 18.04
C ARG A 210 23.70 16.95 19.37
N ASP A 211 23.93 17.65 20.48
CA ASP A 211 23.72 17.11 21.81
C ASP A 211 22.23 16.82 22.07
N ARG A 212 21.32 17.66 21.56
CA ARG A 212 19.86 17.39 21.63
C ARG A 212 19.43 16.18 20.80
N VAL A 213 19.99 16.01 19.60
CA VAL A 213 19.74 14.82 18.77
C VAL A 213 20.25 13.55 19.45
N LEU A 214 21.45 13.61 20.05
CA LEU A 214 22.04 12.50 20.81
C LEU A 214 21.25 12.16 22.08
N ALA A 215 20.66 13.16 22.75
CA ALA A 215 19.83 12.95 23.92
C ALA A 215 18.48 12.29 23.60
N GLN A 216 17.96 12.45 22.36
CA GLN A 216 16.65 11.93 21.93
C GLN A 216 16.70 11.33 20.51
N PRO A 217 17.40 10.20 20.30
CA PRO A 217 17.65 9.66 18.96
C PRO A 217 16.37 9.22 18.23
N SER A 218 15.38 8.67 18.95
CA SER A 218 14.10 8.26 18.35
C SER A 218 13.29 9.45 17.83
N ALA A 219 13.10 10.48 18.66
CA ALA A 219 12.38 11.69 18.28
C ALA A 219 13.08 12.44 17.14
N ALA A 220 14.42 12.47 17.14
CA ALA A 220 15.21 13.08 16.07
C ALA A 220 15.02 12.34 14.74
N ASN A 221 14.99 11.00 14.77
CA ASN A 221 14.72 10.18 13.59
C ASN A 221 13.31 10.40 13.05
N ASP A 222 12.29 10.45 13.92
CA ASP A 222 10.91 10.73 13.52
C ASP A 222 10.77 12.12 12.88
N ALA A 223 11.43 13.14 13.45
CA ALA A 223 11.45 14.49 12.91
C ALA A 223 12.15 14.57 11.54
N LEU A 224 13.22 13.79 11.35
CA LEU A 224 13.93 13.68 10.08
C LEU A 224 13.03 13.01 9.03
N ILE A 225 12.44 11.85 9.34
CA ILE A 225 11.51 11.14 8.45
C ILE A 225 10.33 12.04 8.08
N LYS A 226 9.76 12.77 9.05
CA LYS A 226 8.65 13.72 8.82
C LYS A 226 9.05 14.92 7.96
N SER A 227 10.30 15.34 8.00
CA SER A 227 10.80 16.45 7.17
C SER A 227 11.14 15.97 5.77
N LEU A 228 11.77 14.80 5.67
CA LEU A 228 12.03 14.13 4.40
C LEU A 228 10.74 13.83 3.66
N SER A 229 9.67 13.39 4.34
CA SER A 229 8.38 13.16 3.68
C SER A 229 7.71 14.42 3.14
N LYS A 230 8.11 15.62 3.60
CA LYS A 230 7.66 16.91 3.02
C LYS A 230 8.46 17.32 1.78
N ILE A 231 9.72 16.92 1.71
CA ILE A 231 10.64 17.27 0.62
C ILE A 231 10.53 16.24 -0.51
N THR A 232 10.46 14.97 -0.15
CA THR A 232 10.25 13.87 -1.07
C THR A 232 8.89 14.07 -1.73
N ARG A 233 8.91 14.35 -3.02
CA ARG A 233 7.70 14.37 -3.83
C ARG A 233 6.97 13.04 -3.62
N PRO A 234 5.64 13.04 -3.42
CA PRO A 234 4.88 11.80 -3.34
C PRO A 234 5.27 10.93 -4.54
N ILE A 235 5.70 9.70 -4.25
CA ILE A 235 5.98 8.72 -5.30
C ILE A 235 4.64 8.53 -6.02
N PRO A 236 4.54 8.84 -7.33
CA PRO A 236 3.28 8.67 -8.02
C PRO A 236 2.90 7.20 -8.02
N LEU A 237 1.59 6.91 -7.89
CA LEU A 237 1.06 5.57 -8.10
C LEU A 237 1.58 5.07 -9.44
N LYS A 238 2.12 3.85 -9.45
CA LYS A 238 2.63 3.22 -10.65
C LYS A 238 2.22 1.75 -10.69
N ILE A 239 1.72 1.29 -11.83
CA ILE A 239 1.56 -0.13 -12.13
C ILE A 239 2.93 -0.63 -12.58
N ALA A 240 3.67 -1.24 -11.64
CA ALA A 240 4.99 -1.79 -11.88
C ALA A 240 4.95 -2.94 -12.91
N ARG A 241 3.86 -3.71 -12.91
CA ARG A 241 3.65 -4.82 -13.85
C ARG A 241 2.17 -5.07 -14.08
N GLY A 242 1.79 -5.36 -15.33
CA GLY A 242 0.48 -5.89 -15.71
C GLY A 242 0.64 -7.14 -16.57
N ALA A 243 -0.13 -8.19 -16.28
CA ALA A 243 -0.09 -9.43 -17.04
C ALA A 243 -1.45 -10.14 -17.09
N LEU A 244 -1.70 -10.86 -18.19
CA LEU A 244 -2.77 -11.84 -18.29
C LEU A 244 -2.27 -13.20 -17.83
N CYS A 245 -2.92 -13.76 -16.83
CA CYS A 245 -2.51 -14.98 -16.15
C CYS A 245 -3.58 -16.07 -16.23
N ARG A 246 -3.09 -17.32 -16.23
CA ARG A 246 -3.90 -18.53 -16.03
C ARG A 246 -4.18 -18.78 -14.55
N ARG A 247 -3.18 -18.49 -13.71
CA ARG A 247 -3.21 -18.72 -12.26
C ARG A 247 -2.35 -17.70 -11.53
N VAL A 248 -2.76 -17.32 -10.32
CA VAL A 248 -1.99 -16.48 -9.42
C VAL A 248 -1.96 -17.14 -8.05
N ASN A 249 -0.76 -17.40 -7.52
CA ASN A 249 -0.55 -18.01 -6.20
C ASN A 249 -0.16 -16.97 -5.13
N GLY A 250 0.18 -15.74 -5.54
CA GLY A 250 0.56 -14.66 -4.64
C GLY A 250 1.38 -13.58 -5.34
N PHE A 251 1.89 -12.62 -4.58
CA PHE A 251 2.76 -11.56 -5.08
C PHE A 251 4.00 -12.13 -5.79
N GLY A 252 4.24 -11.71 -7.03
CA GLY A 252 5.34 -12.19 -7.88
C GLY A 252 5.27 -13.67 -8.25
N ARG A 253 4.19 -14.39 -7.88
CA ARG A 253 4.03 -15.85 -8.10
C ARG A 253 2.79 -16.11 -8.92
N TYR A 254 2.89 -15.99 -10.24
CA TYR A 254 1.80 -16.19 -11.18
C TYR A 254 2.28 -16.94 -12.42
N GLU A 255 1.31 -17.50 -13.15
CA GLU A 255 1.51 -18.27 -14.37
C GLU A 255 0.87 -17.48 -15.53
N PRO A 256 1.65 -16.69 -16.30
CA PRO A 256 1.12 -15.94 -17.43
C PRO A 256 0.63 -16.89 -18.54
N PHE A 257 -0.20 -16.36 -19.44
CA PHE A 257 -0.38 -17.03 -20.74
C PHE A 257 0.95 -17.03 -21.51
N GLU A 258 1.21 -18.11 -22.24
CA GLU A 258 2.44 -18.26 -23.05
C GLU A 258 2.45 -17.35 -24.28
N SER A 259 1.27 -16.95 -24.74
CA SER A 259 1.09 -16.00 -25.83
C SER A 259 -0.07 -15.06 -25.54
N ASP A 260 -0.10 -13.95 -26.26
CA ASP A 260 -1.24 -13.03 -26.32
C ASP A 260 -2.27 -13.45 -27.39
N THR A 261 -2.10 -14.62 -28.02
CA THR A 261 -2.95 -15.08 -29.12
C THR A 261 -3.96 -16.12 -28.64
N PHE A 262 -5.24 -15.85 -28.89
CA PHE A 262 -6.37 -16.66 -28.43
C PHE A 262 -7.33 -16.96 -29.58
N ALA A 263 -8.08 -18.05 -29.46
CA ALA A 263 -9.09 -18.40 -30.47
C ALA A 263 -10.31 -17.47 -30.39
N ALA A 264 -10.67 -16.86 -31.51
CA ALA A 264 -11.91 -16.11 -31.66
C ALA A 264 -13.14 -17.03 -31.55
N GLY A 265 -14.31 -16.46 -31.25
CA GLY A 265 -15.57 -17.21 -31.15
C GLY A 265 -15.74 -18.04 -29.86
N ARG A 266 -14.81 -17.93 -28.90
CA ARG A 266 -14.90 -18.59 -27.58
C ARG A 266 -14.73 -17.56 -26.48
N ALA A 267 -15.40 -17.77 -25.36
CA ALA A 267 -15.21 -16.93 -24.19
C ALA A 267 -13.78 -17.12 -23.65
N LEU A 268 -13.04 -16.01 -23.49
CA LEU A 268 -11.68 -16.03 -22.91
C LEU A 268 -11.78 -15.75 -21.41
N ARG A 269 -11.50 -16.77 -20.61
CA ARG A 269 -11.36 -16.63 -19.15
C ARG A 269 -9.90 -16.41 -18.81
N ALA A 270 -9.60 -15.30 -18.13
CA ALA A 270 -8.25 -14.92 -17.74
C ALA A 270 -8.25 -14.21 -16.39
N ILE A 271 -7.08 -14.15 -15.75
CA ILE A 271 -6.83 -13.33 -14.56
C ILE A 271 -6.00 -12.13 -14.99
N VAL A 272 -6.49 -10.92 -14.72
CA VAL A 272 -5.69 -9.70 -14.80
C VAL A 272 -4.93 -9.56 -13.49
N TYR A 273 -3.60 -9.57 -13.59
CA TYR A 273 -2.69 -9.40 -12.48
C TYR A 273 -1.95 -8.07 -12.61
N THR A 274 -2.04 -7.22 -11.59
CA THR A 274 -1.34 -5.93 -11.56
C THR A 274 -0.51 -5.78 -10.28
N GLU A 275 0.79 -5.52 -10.41
CA GLU A 275 1.69 -5.15 -9.29
C GLU A 275 1.76 -3.63 -9.19
N LEU A 276 1.62 -3.11 -7.98
CA LEU A 276 1.52 -1.68 -7.72
C LEU A 276 2.68 -1.19 -6.86
N ASP A 277 3.12 0.02 -7.15
CA ASP A 277 4.09 0.79 -6.38
C ASP A 277 3.57 2.23 -6.18
N GLY A 278 4.10 2.95 -5.20
CA GLY A 278 3.73 4.34 -4.94
C GLY A 278 2.29 4.57 -4.47
N PHE A 279 1.60 3.54 -3.97
CA PHE A 279 0.26 3.66 -3.40
C PHE A 279 0.32 4.19 -1.95
N SER A 280 -0.75 4.85 -1.51
CA SER A 280 -0.81 5.46 -0.18
C SER A 280 -1.61 4.65 0.84
N TYR A 281 -1.22 4.82 2.09
CA TYR A 281 -1.91 4.28 3.26
C TYR A 281 -2.68 5.37 3.98
N ARG A 282 -3.84 5.01 4.53
CA ARG A 282 -4.56 5.79 5.53
C ARG A 282 -4.75 4.97 6.81
N PRO A 283 -4.95 5.61 7.98
CA PRO A 283 -5.45 4.90 9.15
C PRO A 283 -6.72 4.12 8.82
N ALA A 284 -6.84 2.91 9.37
CA ALA A 284 -8.05 2.11 9.22
C ALA A 284 -9.25 2.80 9.87
N ARG A 285 -10.42 2.62 9.27
CA ARG A 285 -11.69 3.25 9.67
C ARG A 285 -12.74 2.19 9.93
N GLU A 286 -13.78 2.58 10.66
CA GLU A 286 -14.95 1.73 10.84
C GLU A 286 -15.55 1.36 9.48
N GLY A 287 -15.80 0.07 9.25
CA GLY A 287 -16.26 -0.48 7.98
C GLY A 287 -15.14 -0.98 7.04
N ASP A 288 -13.87 -0.69 7.31
CA ASP A 288 -12.77 -1.37 6.63
C ASP A 288 -12.67 -2.83 7.10
N PRO A 289 -12.19 -3.76 6.26
CA PRO A 289 -11.98 -5.15 6.68
C PRO A 289 -10.85 -5.20 7.71
N ALA A 290 -11.17 -5.26 9.00
CA ALA A 290 -10.18 -5.21 10.07
C ALA A 290 -9.65 -6.60 10.45
N GLN A 291 -8.38 -6.67 10.84
CA GLN A 291 -7.80 -7.88 11.41
C GLN A 291 -8.29 -8.09 12.84
N ALA A 292 -8.86 -9.27 13.12
CA ALA A 292 -9.32 -9.63 14.45
C ALA A 292 -8.18 -9.59 15.49
N GLY A 293 -8.47 -9.03 16.67
CA GLY A 293 -7.52 -8.95 17.79
C GLY A 293 -6.48 -7.83 17.68
N VAL A 294 -6.52 -6.99 16.65
CA VAL A 294 -5.65 -5.81 16.52
C VAL A 294 -6.51 -4.54 16.64
N PRO A 295 -6.18 -3.59 17.53
CA PRO A 295 -6.91 -2.32 17.61
C PRO A 295 -6.94 -1.59 16.25
N LEU A 296 -8.08 -1.01 15.88
CA LEU A 296 -8.24 -0.34 14.59
C LEU A 296 -7.25 0.84 14.41
N ALA A 297 -6.90 1.52 15.51
CA ALA A 297 -5.92 2.60 15.52
C ALA A 297 -4.50 2.15 15.11
N ASP A 298 -4.19 0.86 15.30
CA ASP A 298 -2.89 0.26 14.96
C ASP A 298 -2.90 -0.37 13.56
N GLN A 299 -3.98 -0.19 12.79
CA GLN A 299 -4.15 -0.74 11.46
C GLN A 299 -4.10 0.34 10.38
N HIS A 300 -3.60 -0.04 9.22
CA HIS A 300 -3.47 0.80 8.05
C HIS A 300 -4.22 0.17 6.87
N SER A 301 -5.03 0.99 6.20
CA SER A 301 -5.81 0.58 5.04
C SER A 301 -5.23 1.19 3.77
N VAL A 302 -5.19 0.38 2.72
CA VAL A 302 -4.99 0.81 1.34
C VAL A 302 -6.35 0.75 0.66
N GLU A 303 -6.70 1.78 -0.10
CA GLU A 303 -7.96 1.86 -0.80
C GLU A 303 -7.75 2.17 -2.28
N LEU A 304 -7.99 1.18 -3.12
CA LEU A 304 -7.76 1.25 -4.56
C LEU A 304 -9.06 1.02 -5.32
N SER A 305 -9.07 1.41 -6.59
CA SER A 305 -10.09 1.00 -7.54
C SER A 305 -9.45 0.64 -8.87
N GLU A 306 -9.81 -0.51 -9.43
CA GLU A 306 -9.32 -0.95 -10.73
C GLU A 306 -10.48 -1.10 -11.71
N SER A 307 -10.35 -0.45 -12.87
CA SER A 307 -11.27 -0.59 -14.00
C SER A 307 -10.55 -1.22 -15.18
N LEU A 308 -11.28 -2.01 -15.97
CA LEU A 308 -10.72 -2.73 -17.11
C LEU A 308 -11.52 -2.36 -18.37
N THR A 309 -10.83 -1.97 -19.43
CA THR A 309 -11.47 -1.62 -20.70
C THR A 309 -10.72 -2.27 -21.86
N LEU A 310 -11.45 -2.96 -22.73
CA LEU A 310 -10.90 -3.59 -23.92
C LEU A 310 -11.21 -2.73 -25.14
N TYR A 311 -10.18 -2.38 -25.89
CA TYR A 311 -10.28 -1.63 -27.14
C TYR A 311 -9.90 -2.51 -28.32
N HIS A 312 -10.60 -2.39 -29.44
CA HIS A 312 -10.15 -2.94 -30.72
C HIS A 312 -9.08 -2.03 -31.30
N ASP A 313 -7.86 -2.53 -31.46
CA ASP A 313 -6.66 -1.74 -31.73
C ASP A 313 -6.75 -0.93 -33.05
N PRO A 314 -7.14 -1.52 -34.20
CA PRO A 314 -7.25 -0.76 -35.45
C PRO A 314 -8.33 0.33 -35.45
N SER A 315 -9.42 0.17 -34.71
CA SER A 315 -10.55 1.11 -34.74
C SER A 315 -10.61 2.04 -33.53
N GLY A 316 -9.88 1.75 -32.47
CA GLY A 316 -9.98 2.42 -31.17
C GLY A 316 -11.33 2.24 -30.47
N LEU A 317 -12.24 1.40 -30.99
CA LEU A 317 -13.57 1.21 -30.43
C LEU A 317 -13.52 0.37 -29.16
N GLN A 318 -14.26 0.81 -28.13
CA GLN A 318 -14.43 0.04 -26.91
C GLN A 318 -15.28 -1.21 -27.19
N ALA A 319 -14.67 -2.38 -27.07
CA ALA A 319 -15.31 -3.67 -27.31
C ALA A 319 -15.93 -4.26 -26.02
N TRP A 320 -15.35 -3.96 -24.87
CA TRP A 320 -15.81 -4.45 -23.57
C TRP A 320 -15.33 -3.53 -22.44
N HIS A 321 -16.09 -3.45 -21.35
CA HIS A 321 -15.71 -2.66 -20.19
C HIS A 321 -16.22 -3.31 -18.90
N ARG A 322 -15.38 -3.27 -17.87
CA ARG A 322 -15.74 -3.57 -16.49
C ARG A 322 -15.50 -2.33 -15.64
N PRO A 323 -16.54 -1.82 -14.95
CA PRO A 323 -16.42 -0.63 -14.13
C PRO A 323 -15.46 -0.85 -12.96
N GLY A 324 -14.96 0.26 -12.43
CA GLY A 324 -14.00 0.28 -11.32
C GLY A 324 -14.50 -0.51 -10.12
N GLN A 325 -13.80 -1.60 -9.78
CA GLN A 325 -14.06 -2.37 -8.57
C GLN A 325 -13.21 -1.79 -7.43
N ARG A 326 -13.85 -1.42 -6.32
CA ARG A 326 -13.17 -0.90 -5.12
C ARG A 326 -12.58 -2.05 -4.32
N VAL A 327 -11.32 -1.92 -3.94
CA VAL A 327 -10.58 -2.88 -3.12
C VAL A 327 -10.03 -2.15 -1.90
N ILE A 328 -10.37 -2.65 -0.71
CA ILE A 328 -9.83 -2.16 0.55
C ILE A 328 -9.10 -3.32 1.20
N GLU A 329 -7.82 -3.11 1.52
CA GLU A 329 -7.02 -4.07 2.27
C GLU A 329 -6.46 -3.39 3.50
N THR A 330 -6.65 -4.02 4.66
CA THR A 330 -6.18 -3.51 5.94
C THR A 330 -5.11 -4.43 6.48
N THR A 331 -4.04 -3.83 6.99
CA THR A 331 -2.87 -4.53 7.51
C THR A 331 -2.37 -3.84 8.78
N ARG A 332 -1.74 -4.59 9.67
CA ARG A 332 -1.10 -4.03 10.88
C ARG A 332 0.14 -3.18 10.54
N GLY A 333 0.90 -3.59 9.52
CA GLY A 333 2.11 -2.90 9.09
C GLY A 333 2.00 -2.43 7.65
N LYS A 334 2.61 -1.28 7.33
CA LYS A 334 2.68 -0.78 5.95
C LYS A 334 3.56 -1.70 5.13
N ARG A 335 2.96 -2.33 4.13
CA ARG A 335 3.65 -3.15 3.13
C ARG A 335 4.18 -2.25 2.01
N ARG A 336 5.20 -2.74 1.30
CA ARG A 336 5.71 -2.07 0.09
C ARG A 336 5.20 -2.74 -1.17
N ASP A 337 4.87 -4.02 -1.05
CA ASP A 337 4.34 -4.89 -2.09
C ASP A 337 2.81 -4.89 -2.03
N PHE A 338 2.18 -4.58 -3.16
CA PHE A 338 0.73 -4.70 -3.34
C PHE A 338 0.42 -5.19 -4.75
N TYR A 339 -0.62 -6.01 -4.87
CA TYR A 339 -1.08 -6.52 -6.16
C TYR A 339 -2.59 -6.68 -6.19
N LEU A 340 -3.17 -6.52 -7.37
CA LEU A 340 -4.60 -6.78 -7.61
C LEU A 340 -4.75 -8.00 -8.52
N ILE A 341 -5.83 -8.73 -8.28
CA ILE A 341 -6.26 -9.88 -9.08
C ILE A 341 -7.71 -9.64 -9.47
N HIS A 342 -7.98 -9.61 -10.77
CA HIS A 342 -9.34 -9.64 -11.28
C HIS A 342 -9.52 -10.73 -12.33
N THR A 343 -10.39 -11.70 -12.04
CA THR A 343 -10.83 -12.68 -13.03
C THR A 343 -11.80 -12.01 -14.00
N ILE A 344 -11.50 -12.11 -15.30
CA ILE A 344 -12.33 -11.60 -16.39
C ILE A 344 -12.79 -12.75 -17.30
N GLU A 345 -13.93 -12.53 -17.94
CA GLU A 345 -14.45 -13.38 -19.00
C GLU A 345 -14.80 -12.48 -20.19
N LEU A 346 -13.96 -12.51 -21.23
CA LEU A 346 -14.24 -11.78 -22.47
C LEU A 346 -15.26 -12.57 -23.29
N PRO A 347 -16.28 -11.90 -23.87
CA PRO A 347 -17.37 -12.58 -24.53
C PRO A 347 -16.92 -13.27 -25.83
N ALA A 348 -17.56 -14.39 -26.16
CA ALA A 348 -17.32 -15.14 -27.40
C ALA A 348 -17.68 -14.36 -28.67
N THR A 349 -18.41 -13.25 -28.54
CA THR A 349 -18.82 -12.38 -29.65
C THR A 349 -17.71 -11.47 -30.17
N LEU A 350 -16.53 -11.47 -29.53
CA LEU A 350 -15.38 -10.74 -30.04
C LEU A 350 -14.90 -11.36 -31.36
N GLY A 351 -14.76 -10.51 -32.37
CA GLY A 351 -14.27 -10.90 -33.69
C GLY A 351 -12.78 -11.19 -33.70
N VAL A 352 -12.29 -11.67 -34.84
CA VAL A 352 -10.87 -11.83 -35.13
C VAL A 352 -10.22 -10.45 -35.20
N GLY A 353 -9.07 -10.26 -34.56
CA GLY A 353 -8.34 -8.99 -34.61
C GLY A 353 -7.44 -8.74 -33.40
N LYS A 354 -6.74 -7.60 -33.44
CA LYS A 354 -5.90 -7.12 -32.34
C LYS A 354 -6.73 -6.26 -31.39
N TYR A 355 -6.55 -6.49 -30.11
CA TYR A 355 -7.19 -5.78 -29.02
C TYR A 355 -6.15 -5.35 -27.98
N ILE A 356 -6.46 -4.28 -27.28
CA ILE A 356 -5.69 -3.78 -26.15
C ILE A 356 -6.58 -3.79 -24.93
N LEU A 357 -6.22 -4.60 -23.93
CA LEU A 357 -6.83 -4.55 -22.60
C LEU A 357 -6.10 -3.52 -21.76
N LYS A 358 -6.78 -2.43 -21.44
CA LYS A 358 -6.29 -1.37 -20.57
C LYS A 358 -6.80 -1.60 -19.14
N ALA A 359 -5.87 -1.78 -18.20
CA ALA A 359 -6.14 -1.80 -16.78
C ALA A 359 -5.75 -0.43 -16.19
N ALA A 360 -6.69 0.22 -15.53
CA ALA A 360 -6.46 1.51 -14.89
C ALA A 360 -6.76 1.41 -13.41
N VAL A 361 -5.77 1.81 -12.59
CA VAL A 361 -5.84 1.75 -11.13
C VAL A 361 -5.83 3.16 -10.57
N THR A 362 -6.73 3.44 -9.63
CA THR A 362 -6.82 4.72 -8.92
C THR A 362 -6.65 4.48 -7.42
N ASP A 363 -5.68 5.16 -6.81
CA ASP A 363 -5.57 5.26 -5.35
C ASP A 363 -6.61 6.27 -4.85
N LYS A 364 -7.59 5.79 -4.09
CA LYS A 364 -8.68 6.65 -3.58
C LYS A 364 -8.25 7.56 -2.43
N THR A 365 -7.09 7.32 -1.84
CA THR A 365 -6.54 8.17 -0.77
C THR A 365 -5.95 9.45 -1.33
N THR A 366 -5.22 9.34 -2.45
CA THR A 366 -4.51 10.46 -3.07
C THR A 366 -5.17 10.99 -4.33
N GLY A 367 -6.03 10.19 -4.97
CA GLY A 367 -6.55 10.45 -6.30
C GLY A 367 -5.54 10.15 -7.42
N ALA A 368 -4.36 9.64 -7.10
CA ALA A 368 -3.37 9.24 -8.11
C ALA A 368 -3.91 8.08 -8.96
N MET A 369 -3.57 8.08 -10.23
CA MET A 369 -4.02 7.09 -11.20
C MET A 369 -2.86 6.69 -12.10
N ASP A 370 -2.80 5.41 -12.43
CA ASP A 370 -1.90 4.90 -13.46
C ASP A 370 -2.61 3.81 -14.29
N GLU A 371 -2.06 3.55 -15.48
CA GLU A 371 -2.64 2.64 -16.45
C GLU A 371 -1.59 1.75 -17.13
N VAL A 372 -1.99 0.51 -17.42
CA VAL A 372 -1.17 -0.45 -18.17
C VAL A 372 -2.00 -1.10 -19.27
N THR A 373 -1.36 -1.34 -20.41
CA THR A 373 -1.97 -1.98 -21.58
C THR A 373 -1.42 -3.38 -21.77
N MET A 374 -2.29 -4.34 -22.02
CA MET A 374 -1.95 -5.74 -22.33
C MET A 374 -2.51 -6.11 -23.71
N PRO A 375 -1.67 -6.58 -24.65
CA PRO A 375 -2.16 -6.99 -25.97
C PRO A 375 -2.95 -8.30 -25.90
N ILE A 376 -3.96 -8.41 -26.76
CA ILE A 376 -4.76 -9.63 -26.99
C ILE A 376 -5.00 -9.74 -28.49
N ASN A 377 -4.58 -10.84 -29.10
CA ASN A 377 -4.77 -11.14 -30.51
C ASN A 377 -5.77 -12.30 -30.68
N LEU A 378 -6.94 -12.03 -31.24
CA LEU A 378 -7.95 -13.06 -31.51
C LEU A 378 -7.81 -13.56 -32.94
N VAL A 379 -7.57 -14.86 -33.12
CA VAL A 379 -7.39 -15.50 -34.44
C VAL A 379 -8.51 -16.48 -34.76
N ALA A 380 -8.85 -16.61 -36.05
CA ALA A 380 -9.70 -17.70 -36.52
C ALA A 380 -8.95 -19.03 -36.32
N ARG A 381 -9.66 -20.06 -35.88
CA ARG A 381 -9.11 -21.41 -35.72
C ARG A 381 -9.36 -22.27 -36.95
#